data_AF-A0A960HYH8-F1
#
_entry.id   AF-A0A960HYH8-F1
#
_cell.length_a   1.000
_cell.length_b   1.000
_cell.length_c   1.000
_cell.angle_alpha   90.00
_cell.angle_beta   90.00
_cell.angle_gamma   90.00
#
_symmetry.space_group_name_H-M   'P 1'
#
loop_
_entity.id
_entity.type
_entity.pdbx_description
1 polymer ?
#
loop_
_entity_poly.entity_id
_entity_poly.type
_entity_poly.pdbx_seq_one_letter_code
_entity_poly.pdbx_strand_id
1 'polypeptide(L)'
;MASNRSLVTTYADDVKLWRTGGDWAGLAAILLAYLIVPHVVTSDFWLGILNYAGILAIGAIGLNLLTGYTGQASLGHAFFLGVGAYTAGYFGGQYTQSKEFSFFGLFSVEGPLPMPVWIVLAAVIGALIGALVGPFALRLRGNYLAVVSVGLVFVGTHIFKSWSSVTGGRSNLQVDPVSTIGSLDFRDLNVLGSQYTKQQGMFFLIWFMVLIVALLSKNIVRSRPGRAMQAVRDRDIAAEIIGVDTARYKIQAFAVSSAIAAVAGALMMNYEQFASPDRWDLFLSIQFVAIIIVGGVGTIFGSIIGAVTIWATPEVVKWLTGSGYMPYIYETGGSINRSDSAMVPVLLGTIGLGLVAVAVWRWTAGSRSVAIATGVLGLVALLGIPFGDTAIIGVDQFNGILFGALIVLFLLVEPRGLAAVWIRIKNSFRMWPFSY
;
A
#
# COMPACT_ATOMS: atom_id res chain seq x y z
N MET A 1 -7.50 46.51 0.61
CA MET A 1 -7.14 45.76 1.84
C MET A 1 -7.57 44.31 1.70
N ALA A 2 -6.80 43.51 0.97
CA ALA A 2 -7.04 42.06 0.88
C ALA A 2 -6.38 41.41 2.10
N SER A 3 -7.22 40.87 2.99
CA SER A 3 -6.82 40.11 4.18
C SER A 3 -5.78 39.05 3.79
N ASN A 4 -4.57 39.18 4.33
CA ASN A 4 -3.53 38.16 4.29
C ASN A 4 -3.98 36.98 5.18
N ARG A 5 -4.85 36.10 4.64
CA ARG A 5 -5.54 35.00 5.35
C ARG A 5 -4.62 33.85 5.84
N SER A 6 -3.30 34.03 5.82
CA SER A 6 -2.32 33.00 6.16
C SER A 6 -1.44 33.31 7.37
N LEU A 7 -1.59 34.48 8.00
CA LEU A 7 -0.80 34.83 9.18
C LEU A 7 -1.39 34.15 10.43
N VAL A 8 -0.54 33.41 11.14
CA VAL A 8 -0.90 32.63 12.32
C VAL A 8 -0.79 33.52 13.55
N THR A 9 -1.91 33.86 14.18
CA THR A 9 -1.92 34.70 15.40
C THR A 9 -1.91 33.86 16.68
N THR A 10 -2.29 32.59 16.59
CA THR A 10 -2.54 31.73 17.76
C THR A 10 -2.09 30.30 17.50
N TYR A 11 -1.51 29.64 18.51
CA TYR A 11 -1.04 28.24 18.40
C TYR A 11 -2.17 27.28 17.97
N ALA A 12 -3.40 27.53 18.44
CA ALA A 12 -4.58 26.75 18.04
C ALA A 12 -4.87 26.84 16.53
N ASP A 13 -4.61 27.99 15.91
CA ASP A 13 -4.79 28.17 14.47
C ASP A 13 -3.76 27.40 13.65
N ASP A 14 -2.58 27.13 14.23
CA ASP A 14 -1.52 26.32 13.61
C ASP A 14 -1.85 24.82 13.60
N VAL A 15 -2.66 24.38 14.56
CA VAL A 15 -3.05 22.97 14.71
C VAL A 15 -4.26 22.60 13.84
N LYS A 16 -5.04 23.56 13.33
CA LYS A 16 -6.24 23.30 12.50
C LYS A 16 -5.96 22.43 11.26
N LEU A 17 -6.79 21.41 11.03
CA LEU A 17 -6.55 20.40 9.97
C LEU A 17 -6.55 21.00 8.56
N TRP A 18 -7.48 21.93 8.30
CA TRP A 18 -7.67 22.63 7.03
C TRP A 18 -7.70 24.13 7.31
N ARG A 19 -6.72 24.87 6.77
CA ARG A 19 -6.52 26.29 7.11
C ARG A 19 -6.92 27.21 5.98
N THR A 20 -6.67 26.80 4.74
CA THR A 20 -6.90 27.63 3.55
C THR A 20 -8.14 27.22 2.78
N GLY A 21 -8.72 28.14 2.00
CA GLY A 21 -9.84 27.78 1.10
C GLY A 21 -9.46 26.67 0.10
N GLY A 22 -8.19 26.63 -0.34
CA GLY A 22 -7.68 25.56 -1.20
C GLY A 22 -7.57 24.19 -0.52
N ASP A 23 -7.40 24.17 0.81
CA ASP A 23 -7.39 22.94 1.61
C ASP A 23 -8.80 22.33 1.68
N TRP A 24 -9.82 23.17 1.89
CA TRP A 24 -11.23 22.78 1.85
C TRP A 24 -11.68 22.37 0.46
N ALA A 25 -11.25 23.09 -0.59
CA ALA A 25 -11.52 22.73 -1.98
C ALA A 25 -10.88 21.38 -2.34
N GLY A 26 -9.66 21.11 -1.86
CA GLY A 26 -9.01 19.81 -2.04
C GLY A 26 -9.74 18.67 -1.34
N LEU A 27 -10.21 18.88 -0.11
CA LEU A 27 -11.06 17.89 0.58
C LEU A 27 -12.38 17.66 -0.15
N ALA A 28 -13.04 18.73 -0.61
CA ALA A 28 -14.27 18.61 -1.38
C ALA A 28 -14.04 17.82 -2.68
N ALA A 29 -12.94 18.06 -3.38
CA ALA A 29 -12.57 17.29 -4.58
C ALA A 29 -12.32 15.80 -4.27
N ILE A 30 -11.68 15.48 -3.15
CA ILE A 30 -11.47 14.09 -2.72
C ILE A 30 -12.80 13.40 -2.38
N LEU A 31 -13.69 14.09 -1.65
CA LEU A 31 -15.01 13.55 -1.32
C LEU A 31 -15.90 13.38 -2.57
N LEU A 32 -15.83 14.32 -3.51
CA LEU A 32 -16.50 14.21 -4.80
C LEU A 32 -15.95 13.01 -5.59
N ALA A 33 -14.63 12.85 -5.66
CA ALA A 33 -14.02 11.69 -6.32
C ALA A 33 -14.46 10.36 -5.67
N TYR A 34 -14.48 10.29 -4.34
CA TYR A 34 -14.97 9.13 -3.59
C TYR A 34 -16.42 8.75 -3.95
N LEU A 35 -17.29 9.74 -4.14
CA LEU A 35 -18.70 9.51 -4.49
C LEU A 35 -18.91 9.22 -5.99
N ILE A 36 -18.06 9.76 -6.88
CA ILE A 36 -18.28 9.70 -8.34
C ILE A 36 -17.58 8.50 -8.98
N VAL A 37 -16.40 8.12 -8.51
CA VAL A 37 -15.58 7.04 -9.10
C VAL A 37 -16.36 5.73 -9.27
N PRO A 38 -17.10 5.19 -8.28
CA PRO A 38 -17.80 3.92 -8.45
C PRO A 38 -18.96 3.99 -9.44
N HIS A 39 -19.49 5.18 -9.72
CA HIS A 39 -20.56 5.37 -10.73
C HIS A 39 -20.00 5.57 -12.14
N VAL A 40 -18.82 6.18 -12.27
CA VAL A 40 -18.16 6.40 -13.57
C VAL A 40 -17.42 5.15 -14.03
N VAL A 41 -16.76 4.45 -13.10
CA VAL A 41 -16.03 3.23 -13.38
C VAL A 41 -16.99 2.05 -13.25
N THR A 42 -17.68 1.72 -14.34
CA THR A 42 -18.66 0.62 -14.38
C THR A 42 -18.02 -0.77 -14.50
N SER A 43 -16.72 -0.84 -14.75
CA SER A 43 -16.00 -2.09 -14.91
C SER A 43 -15.46 -2.62 -13.59
N ASP A 44 -15.91 -3.81 -13.22
CA ASP A 44 -15.47 -4.53 -12.00
C ASP A 44 -13.95 -4.74 -11.94
N PHE A 45 -13.29 -4.85 -13.09
CA PHE A 45 -11.84 -4.98 -13.18
C PHE A 45 -11.11 -3.76 -12.59
N TRP A 46 -11.47 -2.56 -13.06
CA TRP A 46 -10.85 -1.32 -12.60
C TRP A 46 -11.21 -1.01 -11.14
N LEU A 47 -12.45 -1.28 -10.73
CA LEU A 47 -12.85 -1.19 -9.32
C LEU A 47 -12.05 -2.17 -8.45
N GLY A 48 -11.82 -3.39 -8.93
CA GLY A 48 -11.02 -4.39 -8.23
C GLY A 48 -9.57 -3.94 -8.00
N ILE A 49 -8.94 -3.33 -9.02
CA ILE A 49 -7.61 -2.73 -8.90
C ILE A 49 -7.60 -1.63 -7.83
N LEU A 50 -8.57 -0.72 -7.88
CA LEU A 50 -8.66 0.40 -6.94
C LEU A 50 -8.96 -0.04 -5.51
N ASN A 51 -9.82 -1.04 -5.34
CA ASN A 51 -10.14 -1.63 -4.04
C ASN A 51 -8.89 -2.23 -3.40
N TYR A 52 -8.19 -3.08 -4.14
CA TYR A 52 -6.99 -3.71 -3.62
C TYR A 52 -5.86 -2.69 -3.38
N ALA A 53 -5.69 -1.71 -4.26
CA ALA A 53 -4.79 -0.59 -4.04
C ALA A 53 -5.13 0.23 -2.79
N GLY A 54 -6.42 0.44 -2.50
CA GLY A 54 -6.88 1.09 -1.28
C GLY A 54 -6.50 0.33 -0.01
N ILE A 55 -6.61 -1.00 -0.03
CA ILE A 55 -6.19 -1.84 1.10
C ILE A 55 -4.66 -1.75 1.31
N LEU A 56 -3.87 -1.82 0.23
CA LEU A 56 -2.43 -1.61 0.28
C LEU A 56 -2.08 -0.18 0.75
N ALA A 57 -2.88 0.83 0.39
CA ALA A 57 -2.66 2.20 0.85
C ALA A 57 -2.77 2.32 2.37
N ILE A 58 -3.73 1.62 3.01
CA ILE A 58 -3.87 1.59 4.47
C ILE A 58 -2.60 1.01 5.10
N GLY A 59 -2.13 -0.15 4.63
CA GLY A 59 -0.91 -0.77 5.14
C GLY A 59 0.33 0.10 4.92
N ALA A 60 0.41 0.76 3.76
CA ALA A 60 1.49 1.68 3.42
C ALA A 60 1.48 2.95 4.29
N ILE A 61 0.31 3.50 4.66
CA ILE A 61 0.21 4.61 5.61
C ILE A 61 0.77 4.18 6.97
N GLY A 62 0.46 2.97 7.43
CA GLY A 62 1.03 2.38 8.64
C GLY A 62 2.55 2.29 8.57
N LEU A 63 3.09 1.70 7.51
CA LEU A 63 4.55 1.59 7.31
C LEU A 63 5.22 2.96 7.21
N ASN A 64 4.57 3.92 6.57
CA ASN A 64 5.10 5.26 6.43
C ASN A 64 5.10 6.02 7.77
N LEU A 65 4.17 5.73 8.68
CA LEU A 65 4.22 6.24 10.05
C LEU A 65 5.50 5.79 10.77
N LEU A 66 5.87 4.53 10.63
CA LEU A 66 7.06 3.95 11.23
C LEU A 66 8.35 4.36 10.50
N THR A 67 8.50 3.97 9.24
CA THR A 67 9.72 4.23 8.47
C THR A 67 9.87 5.71 8.12
N GLY A 68 8.77 6.34 7.71
CA GLY A 68 8.79 7.70 7.19
C GLY A 68 8.78 8.78 8.26
N TYR A 69 8.04 8.64 9.36
CA TYR A 69 7.99 9.69 10.38
C TYR A 69 8.91 9.43 11.57
N THR A 70 9.20 8.18 11.94
CA THR A 70 10.07 7.86 13.10
C THR A 70 11.47 7.42 12.72
N GLY A 71 11.71 7.12 11.43
CA GLY A 71 13.02 6.71 10.92
C GLY A 71 13.36 5.24 11.20
N GLN A 72 12.37 4.41 11.53
CA GLN A 72 12.58 2.99 11.82
C GLN A 72 12.27 2.13 10.60
N ALA A 73 13.30 1.61 9.92
CA ALA A 73 13.11 0.69 8.82
C ALA A 73 12.48 -0.63 9.29
N SER A 74 11.38 -1.04 8.65
CA SER A 74 10.68 -2.29 8.94
C SER A 74 10.37 -3.06 7.65
N LEU A 75 10.80 -4.32 7.62
CA LEU A 75 10.45 -5.36 6.65
C LEU A 75 9.53 -6.43 7.28
N GLY A 76 8.90 -6.11 8.42
CA GLY A 76 8.01 -7.02 9.14
C GLY A 76 6.52 -6.83 8.83
N HIS A 77 6.16 -5.93 7.90
CA HIS A 77 4.76 -5.52 7.68
C HIS A 77 3.84 -6.65 7.22
N ALA A 78 4.34 -7.58 6.40
CA ALA A 78 3.57 -8.75 5.96
C ALA A 78 3.07 -9.61 7.12
N PHE A 79 3.86 -9.74 8.20
CA PHE A 79 3.45 -10.45 9.39
C PHE A 79 2.23 -9.80 10.05
N PHE A 80 2.25 -8.46 10.23
CA PHE A 80 1.14 -7.74 10.86
C PHE A 80 -0.13 -7.74 9.99
N LEU A 81 0.02 -7.70 8.67
CA LEU A 81 -1.09 -7.91 7.73
C LEU A 81 -1.68 -9.31 7.92
N GLY A 82 -0.85 -10.35 8.03
CA GLY A 82 -1.30 -11.72 8.29
C GLY A 82 -2.05 -11.85 9.61
N VAL A 83 -1.52 -11.28 10.70
CA VAL A 83 -2.21 -11.24 12.00
C VAL A 83 -3.61 -10.62 11.86
N GLY A 84 -3.72 -9.50 11.16
CA GLY A 84 -4.99 -8.84 10.89
C GLY A 84 -5.97 -9.68 10.08
N ALA A 85 -5.48 -10.29 9.00
CA ALA A 85 -6.28 -11.15 8.13
C ALA A 85 -6.84 -12.35 8.89
N TYR A 86 -6.01 -13.04 9.67
CA TYR A 86 -6.46 -14.17 10.50
C TYR A 86 -7.37 -13.74 11.65
N THR A 87 -7.18 -12.55 12.20
CA THR A 87 -8.11 -11.99 13.20
C THR A 87 -9.49 -11.78 12.59
N ALA A 88 -9.58 -11.14 11.42
CA ALA A 88 -10.86 -10.96 10.73
C ALA A 88 -11.50 -12.28 10.31
N GLY A 89 -10.69 -13.23 9.80
CA GLY A 89 -11.16 -14.57 9.42
C GLY A 89 -11.69 -15.37 10.60
N TYR A 90 -11.05 -15.28 11.77
CA TYR A 90 -11.47 -15.99 12.97
C TYR A 90 -12.71 -15.35 13.61
N PHE A 91 -12.69 -14.04 13.87
CA PHE A 91 -13.78 -13.37 14.60
C PHE A 91 -14.98 -12.98 13.73
N GLY A 92 -14.74 -12.59 12.48
CA GLY A 92 -15.79 -12.19 11.55
C GLY A 92 -16.31 -13.32 10.67
N GLY A 93 -15.64 -14.48 10.67
CA GLY A 93 -15.90 -15.56 9.73
C GLY A 93 -16.85 -16.67 10.21
N GLN A 94 -17.24 -17.53 9.27
CA GLN A 94 -18.25 -18.60 9.45
C GLN A 94 -17.89 -19.65 10.53
N TYR A 95 -16.60 -19.83 10.86
CA TYR A 95 -16.16 -20.70 11.97
C TYR A 95 -16.73 -20.31 13.34
N THR A 96 -17.34 -19.13 13.44
CA THR A 96 -17.89 -18.56 14.66
C THR A 96 -19.41 -18.69 14.76
N GLN A 97 -20.10 -19.29 13.78
CA GLN A 97 -21.57 -19.41 13.80
C GLN A 97 -22.14 -20.07 15.07
N SER A 98 -21.36 -20.92 15.75
CA SER A 98 -21.75 -21.60 17.00
C SER A 98 -21.12 -21.02 18.27
N LYS A 99 -20.38 -19.90 18.18
CA LYS A 99 -19.72 -19.28 19.34
C LYS A 99 -20.51 -18.07 19.82
N GLU A 100 -20.72 -18.01 21.13
CA GLU A 100 -21.22 -16.83 21.81
C GLU A 100 -20.04 -16.01 22.32
N PHE A 101 -19.98 -14.75 21.90
CA PHE A 101 -19.03 -13.79 22.43
C PHE A 101 -19.73 -12.85 23.41
N SER A 102 -19.37 -12.96 24.69
CA SER A 102 -19.80 -12.01 25.72
C SER A 102 -18.75 -10.92 25.92
N PHE A 103 -19.13 -9.66 25.70
CA PHE A 103 -18.28 -8.50 25.96
C PHE A 103 -18.56 -7.97 27.37
N PHE A 104 -17.69 -8.30 28.33
CA PHE A 104 -17.75 -7.80 29.71
C PHE A 104 -19.12 -8.01 30.40
N GLY A 105 -19.89 -9.03 29.99
CA GLY A 105 -21.22 -9.32 30.54
C GLY A 105 -22.32 -8.32 30.17
N LEU A 106 -22.04 -7.33 29.31
CA LEU A 106 -23.01 -6.31 28.90
C LEU A 106 -23.75 -6.65 27.60
N PHE A 107 -23.10 -7.38 26.71
CA PHE A 107 -23.63 -7.72 25.39
C PHE A 107 -23.10 -9.09 24.97
N SER A 108 -24.00 -9.99 24.55
CA SER A 108 -23.63 -11.25 23.91
C SER A 108 -24.04 -11.23 22.44
N VAL A 109 -23.11 -11.62 21.58
CA VAL A 109 -23.37 -11.87 20.16
C VAL A 109 -23.18 -13.35 19.92
N GLU A 110 -24.26 -14.01 19.51
CA GLU A 110 -24.19 -15.35 18.94
C GLU A 110 -23.83 -15.22 17.45
N GLY A 111 -22.75 -15.88 17.05
CA GLY A 111 -22.29 -15.91 15.66
C GLY A 111 -21.15 -14.93 15.35
N PRO A 112 -20.88 -14.69 14.06
CA PRO A 112 -19.75 -13.87 13.64
C PRO A 112 -19.89 -12.42 14.12
N LEU A 113 -18.79 -11.82 14.57
CA LEU A 113 -18.81 -10.44 15.05
C LEU A 113 -19.11 -9.48 13.89
N PRO A 114 -19.83 -8.37 14.15
CA PRO A 114 -20.08 -7.35 13.13
C PRO A 114 -18.77 -6.66 12.72
N MET A 115 -18.78 -6.10 11.50
CA MET A 115 -17.59 -5.57 10.84
C MET A 115 -16.74 -4.60 11.67
N PRO A 116 -17.32 -3.57 12.31
CA PRO A 116 -16.53 -2.62 13.08
C PRO A 116 -15.79 -3.26 14.25
N VAL A 117 -16.35 -4.31 14.85
CA VAL A 117 -15.80 -4.96 16.03
C VAL A 117 -14.55 -5.76 15.67
N TRP A 118 -14.60 -6.59 14.62
CA TRP A 118 -13.41 -7.36 14.24
C TRP A 118 -12.30 -6.49 13.64
N ILE A 119 -12.61 -5.34 13.02
CA ILE A 119 -11.59 -4.35 12.61
C ILE A 119 -10.89 -3.75 13.82
N VAL A 120 -11.63 -3.34 14.84
CA VAL A 120 -11.06 -2.79 16.07
C VAL A 120 -10.24 -3.87 16.78
N LEU A 121 -10.72 -5.10 16.85
CA LEU A 121 -9.96 -6.22 17.41
C LEU A 121 -8.67 -6.48 16.62
N ALA A 122 -8.71 -6.46 15.29
CA ALA A 122 -7.49 -6.59 14.47
C ALA A 122 -6.50 -5.47 14.76
N ALA A 123 -6.96 -4.22 14.88
CA ALA A 123 -6.12 -3.08 15.26
C ALA A 123 -5.50 -3.28 16.65
N VAL A 124 -6.29 -3.71 17.64
CA VAL A 124 -5.84 -3.93 19.03
C VAL A 124 -4.84 -5.09 19.09
N ILE A 125 -5.12 -6.23 18.49
CA ILE A 125 -4.20 -7.38 18.46
C ILE A 125 -2.91 -7.01 17.73
N GLY A 126 -3.01 -6.34 16.59
CA GLY A 126 -1.85 -5.80 15.86
C GLY A 126 -1.02 -4.84 16.72
N ALA A 127 -1.68 -3.94 17.46
CA ALA A 127 -1.02 -3.00 18.37
C ALA A 127 -0.31 -3.72 19.53
N LEU A 128 -0.94 -4.74 20.12
CA LEU A 128 -0.39 -5.49 21.25
C LEU A 128 0.84 -6.29 20.81
N ILE A 129 0.77 -7.01 19.68
CA ILE A 129 1.92 -7.74 19.14
C ILE A 129 3.00 -6.75 18.71
N GLY A 130 2.64 -5.62 18.11
CA GLY A 130 3.57 -4.54 17.79
C GLY A 130 4.28 -4.01 19.04
N ALA A 131 3.55 -3.69 20.10
CA ALA A 131 4.09 -3.21 21.36
C ALA A 131 4.98 -4.26 22.05
N LEU A 132 4.67 -5.55 21.89
CA LEU A 132 5.49 -6.65 22.39
C LEU A 132 6.82 -6.78 21.63
N VAL A 133 6.80 -6.57 20.30
CA VAL A 133 7.99 -6.65 19.45
C VAL A 133 8.82 -5.36 19.52
N GLY A 134 8.19 -4.21 19.78
CA GLY A 134 8.82 -2.88 19.83
C GLY A 134 10.07 -2.78 20.72
N PRO A 135 10.10 -3.34 21.95
CA PRO A 135 11.29 -3.36 22.79
C PRO A 135 12.51 -4.06 22.14
N PHE A 136 12.29 -5.09 21.32
CA PHE A 136 13.38 -5.75 20.59
C PHE A 136 13.95 -4.83 19.51
N ALA A 137 13.10 -3.99 18.91
CA ALA A 137 13.52 -2.97 17.95
C ALA A 137 14.43 -1.91 18.58
N LEU A 138 14.28 -1.62 19.89
CA LEU A 138 15.12 -0.64 20.59
C LEU A 138 16.56 -1.10 20.81
N ARG A 139 16.82 -2.41 20.82
CA ARG A 139 18.15 -2.97 21.07
C ARG A 139 19.09 -2.84 19.86
N LEU A 140 18.56 -2.44 18.71
CA LEU A 140 19.26 -2.44 17.44
C LEU A 140 19.32 -1.01 16.89
N ARG A 141 20.48 -0.62 16.36
CA ARG A 141 20.67 0.71 15.77
C ARG A 141 20.73 0.64 14.26
N GLY A 142 20.15 1.63 13.58
CA GLY A 142 20.23 1.78 12.13
C GLY A 142 19.64 0.58 11.36
N ASN A 143 20.36 0.12 10.33
CA ASN A 143 19.88 -0.87 9.37
C ASN A 143 19.68 -2.29 9.98
N TYR A 144 20.28 -2.58 11.13
CA TYR A 144 20.11 -3.87 11.82
C TYR A 144 18.67 -4.11 12.28
N LEU A 145 17.89 -3.03 12.49
CA LEU A 145 16.48 -3.15 12.82
C LEU A 145 15.68 -3.83 11.69
N ALA A 146 15.99 -3.49 10.43
CA ALA A 146 15.33 -4.09 9.28
C ALA A 146 15.57 -5.60 9.23
N VAL A 147 16.79 -6.06 9.51
CA VAL A 147 17.15 -7.48 9.53
C VAL A 147 16.34 -8.27 10.57
N VAL A 148 16.12 -7.71 11.76
CA VAL A 148 15.31 -8.39 12.78
C VAL A 148 13.83 -8.46 12.41
N SER A 149 13.31 -7.43 11.74
CA SER A 149 11.94 -7.46 11.22
C SER A 149 11.75 -8.48 10.09
N VAL A 150 12.80 -8.82 9.32
CA VAL A 150 12.76 -9.94 8.36
C VAL A 150 12.57 -11.27 9.10
N GLY A 151 13.26 -11.45 10.23
CA GLY A 151 13.08 -12.63 11.10
C GLY A 151 11.64 -12.78 11.58
N LEU A 152 10.96 -11.68 11.89
CA LEU A 152 9.54 -11.69 12.29
C LEU A 152 8.63 -12.28 11.21
N VAL A 153 8.90 -12.00 9.93
CA VAL A 153 8.13 -12.58 8.81
C VAL A 153 8.31 -14.10 8.74
N PHE A 154 9.54 -14.59 8.89
CA PHE A 154 9.82 -16.04 8.89
C PHE A 154 9.17 -16.75 10.09
N VAL A 155 9.26 -16.15 11.28
CA VAL A 155 8.57 -16.66 12.47
C VAL A 155 7.06 -16.67 12.25
N GLY A 156 6.52 -15.58 11.69
CA GLY A 156 5.12 -15.42 11.36
C GLY A 156 4.58 -16.51 10.44
N THR A 157 5.22 -16.71 9.29
CA THR A 157 4.82 -17.74 8.33
C THR A 157 4.88 -19.15 8.94
N HIS A 158 5.85 -19.43 9.81
CA HIS A 158 5.90 -20.70 10.53
C HIS A 158 4.74 -20.85 11.52
N ILE A 159 4.45 -19.82 12.32
CA ILE A 159 3.30 -19.80 13.24
C ILE A 159 2.00 -20.01 12.48
N PHE A 160 1.80 -19.28 11.37
CA PHE A 160 0.58 -19.39 10.56
C PHE A 160 0.42 -20.76 9.91
N LYS A 161 1.50 -21.46 9.54
CA LYS A 161 1.43 -22.83 9.01
C LYS A 161 1.16 -23.87 10.10
N SER A 162 1.69 -23.66 11.30
CA SER A 162 1.58 -24.61 12.42
C SER A 162 0.24 -24.48 13.17
N TRP A 163 -0.36 -23.29 13.20
CA TRP A 163 -1.56 -23.02 14.00
C TRP A 163 -2.88 -23.33 13.29
N SER A 164 -3.14 -24.62 13.05
CA SER A 164 -4.32 -25.10 12.31
C SER A 164 -5.68 -24.59 12.81
N SER A 165 -5.85 -24.42 14.12
CA SER A 165 -7.13 -24.01 14.73
C SER A 165 -7.58 -22.58 14.39
N VAL A 166 -6.66 -21.67 14.07
CA VAL A 166 -6.99 -20.24 13.83
C VAL A 166 -6.75 -19.86 12.38
N THR A 167 -5.65 -20.34 11.80
CA THR A 167 -5.23 -19.94 10.45
C THR A 167 -5.57 -20.94 9.36
N GLY A 168 -6.18 -22.08 9.73
CA GLY A 168 -6.32 -23.23 8.83
C GLY A 168 -5.00 -23.95 8.57
N GLY A 169 -3.87 -23.50 9.14
CA GLY A 169 -2.57 -24.13 8.94
C GLY A 169 -2.21 -24.26 7.46
N ARG A 170 -1.73 -25.43 7.04
CA ARG A 170 -1.36 -25.69 5.64
C ARG A 170 -2.54 -25.86 4.68
N SER A 171 -3.77 -26.04 5.18
CA SER A 171 -4.95 -26.12 4.31
C SER A 171 -5.46 -24.75 3.86
N ASN A 172 -4.79 -23.67 4.26
CA ASN A 172 -5.23 -22.28 4.10
C ASN A 172 -6.56 -22.00 4.82
N LEU A 173 -6.92 -20.73 4.93
CA LEU A 173 -8.18 -20.29 5.49
C LEU A 173 -9.05 -19.70 4.38
N GLN A 174 -10.16 -20.36 4.06
CA GLN A 174 -11.19 -19.81 3.16
C GLN A 174 -12.44 -19.57 3.97
N VAL A 175 -12.71 -18.30 4.25
CA VAL A 175 -13.82 -17.91 5.12
C VAL A 175 -14.39 -16.63 4.59
N ASP A 176 -15.66 -16.46 4.88
CA ASP A 176 -16.37 -15.26 4.52
C ASP A 176 -16.65 -14.36 5.74
N PRO A 177 -15.82 -13.34 6.02
CA PRO A 177 -16.08 -12.42 7.13
C PRO A 177 -17.28 -11.53 6.85
N VAL A 178 -18.14 -11.35 7.85
CA VAL A 178 -19.32 -10.49 7.78
C VAL A 178 -18.92 -9.05 7.45
N SER A 179 -19.49 -8.53 6.35
CA SER A 179 -19.29 -7.18 5.82
C SER A 179 -20.45 -6.24 6.15
N THR A 180 -21.21 -6.47 7.22
CA THR A 180 -22.36 -5.64 7.57
C THR A 180 -22.02 -4.60 8.65
N ILE A 181 -22.60 -3.41 8.50
CA ILE A 181 -22.66 -2.38 9.55
C ILE A 181 -24.16 -2.10 9.80
N GLY A 182 -24.69 -2.69 10.87
CA GLY A 182 -26.12 -2.61 11.17
C GLY A 182 -26.94 -3.26 10.06
N SER A 183 -27.82 -2.49 9.43
CA SER A 183 -28.66 -2.94 8.31
C SER A 183 -28.02 -2.82 6.93
N LEU A 184 -26.81 -2.23 6.85
CA LEU A 184 -26.11 -2.04 5.57
C LEU A 184 -25.14 -3.21 5.35
N ASP A 185 -25.35 -3.97 4.27
CA ASP A 185 -24.34 -4.90 3.76
C ASP A 185 -23.55 -4.23 2.63
N PHE A 186 -22.22 -4.18 2.77
CA PHE A 186 -21.34 -3.60 1.75
C PHE A 186 -21.13 -4.53 0.55
N ARG A 187 -21.67 -5.75 0.56
CA ARG A 187 -21.64 -6.65 -0.61
C ARG A 187 -22.86 -6.54 -1.49
N ASP A 188 -24.03 -6.46 -0.87
CA ASP A 188 -25.32 -6.28 -1.54
C ASP A 188 -25.93 -4.94 -1.11
N LEU A 189 -25.20 -3.87 -1.43
CA LEU A 189 -25.53 -2.53 -0.95
C LEU A 189 -26.76 -2.00 -1.70
N ASN A 190 -27.87 -1.87 -0.98
CA ASN A 190 -29.12 -1.28 -1.47
C ASN A 190 -29.37 0.06 -0.78
N VAL A 191 -29.07 1.17 -1.45
CA VAL A 191 -29.31 2.52 -0.93
C VAL A 191 -30.36 3.20 -1.81
N LEU A 192 -31.44 3.69 -1.21
CA LEU A 192 -32.47 4.49 -1.88
C LEU A 192 -33.08 3.83 -3.14
N GLY A 193 -33.17 2.49 -3.16
CA GLY A 193 -33.73 1.73 -4.28
C GLY A 193 -32.77 1.42 -5.45
N SER A 194 -31.52 1.91 -5.41
CA SER A 194 -30.48 1.50 -6.36
C SER A 194 -29.64 0.35 -5.78
N GLN A 195 -29.49 -0.74 -6.56
CA GLN A 195 -28.61 -1.85 -6.24
C GLN A 195 -27.18 -1.56 -6.73
N TYR A 196 -26.20 -1.71 -5.84
CA TYR A 196 -24.78 -1.58 -6.16
C TYR A 196 -24.13 -2.94 -6.28
N THR A 197 -23.10 -3.06 -7.13
CA THR A 197 -22.32 -4.30 -7.23
C THR A 197 -21.44 -4.50 -6.00
N LYS A 198 -21.02 -5.75 -5.74
CA LYS A 198 -20.07 -6.08 -4.66
C LYS A 198 -18.82 -5.20 -4.70
N GLN A 199 -18.28 -4.95 -5.89
CA GLN A 199 -17.07 -4.17 -6.11
C GLN A 199 -17.29 -2.70 -5.75
N GLN A 200 -18.45 -2.13 -6.07
CA GLN A 200 -18.81 -0.76 -5.71
C GLN A 200 -19.02 -0.61 -4.20
N GLY A 201 -19.72 -1.56 -3.57
CA GLY A 201 -19.94 -1.55 -2.12
C GLY A 201 -18.63 -1.68 -1.34
N MET A 202 -17.74 -2.59 -1.77
CA MET A 202 -16.38 -2.72 -1.21
C MET A 202 -15.53 -1.47 -1.45
N PHE A 203 -15.70 -0.79 -2.58
CA PHE A 203 -15.00 0.47 -2.86
C PHE A 203 -15.32 1.53 -1.82
N PHE A 204 -16.60 1.74 -1.54
CA PHE A 204 -17.02 2.69 -0.51
C PHE A 204 -16.40 2.33 0.84
N LEU A 205 -16.49 1.05 1.24
CA LEU A 205 -15.95 0.59 2.50
C LEU A 205 -14.44 0.82 2.64
N ILE A 206 -13.66 0.40 1.64
CA ILE A 206 -12.20 0.45 1.67
C ILE A 206 -11.71 1.90 1.62
N TRP A 207 -12.24 2.72 0.70
CA TRP A 207 -11.80 4.10 0.57
C TRP A 207 -12.27 4.99 1.72
N PHE A 208 -13.41 4.65 2.36
CA PHE A 208 -13.78 5.24 3.63
C PHE A 208 -12.78 4.91 4.74
N MET A 209 -12.31 3.66 4.81
CA MET A 209 -11.25 3.27 5.75
C MET A 209 -9.90 3.94 5.44
N VAL A 210 -9.53 4.08 4.17
CA VAL A 210 -8.36 4.87 3.75
C VAL A 210 -8.48 6.31 4.26
N LEU A 211 -9.66 6.94 4.10
CA LEU A 211 -9.92 8.29 4.57
C LEU A 211 -9.76 8.38 6.10
N ILE A 212 -10.38 7.48 6.87
CA ILE A 212 -10.27 7.45 8.33
C ILE A 212 -8.81 7.30 8.76
N VAL A 213 -8.11 6.30 8.23
CA VAL A 213 -6.71 6.03 8.60
C VAL A 213 -5.81 7.20 8.21
N ALA A 214 -5.97 7.77 7.02
CA ALA A 214 -5.21 8.93 6.60
C ALA A 214 -5.45 10.15 7.50
N LEU A 215 -6.70 10.38 7.94
CA LEU A 215 -7.04 11.46 8.87
C LEU A 215 -6.44 11.22 10.27
N LEU A 216 -6.54 10.00 10.79
CA LEU A 216 -5.96 9.63 12.08
C LEU A 216 -4.43 9.77 12.05
N SER A 217 -3.76 9.23 11.03
CA SER A 217 -2.32 9.37 10.85
C SER A 217 -1.90 10.84 10.70
N LYS A 218 -2.66 11.64 9.95
CA LYS A 218 -2.40 13.08 9.79
C LYS A 218 -2.54 13.82 11.12
N ASN A 219 -3.51 13.44 11.94
CA ASN A 219 -3.69 14.00 13.28
C ASN A 219 -2.52 13.63 14.22
N ILE A 220 -2.09 12.37 14.20
CA ILE A 220 -0.94 11.88 14.99
C ILE A 220 0.33 12.65 14.61
N VAL A 221 0.64 12.77 13.32
CA VAL A 221 1.85 13.45 12.84
C VAL A 221 1.89 14.93 13.23
N ARG A 222 0.75 15.61 13.28
CA ARG A 222 0.67 17.03 13.67
C ARG A 222 0.66 17.26 15.18
N SER A 223 0.34 16.23 15.95
CA SER A 223 0.28 16.29 17.41
C SER A 223 1.67 16.31 18.06
N ARG A 224 1.73 16.49 19.38
CA ARG A 224 2.99 16.44 20.16
C ARG A 224 3.77 15.13 19.93
N PRO A 225 3.14 13.94 20.00
CA PRO A 225 3.78 12.68 19.64
C PRO A 225 4.41 12.67 18.23
N GLY A 226 3.72 13.20 17.22
CA GLY A 226 4.24 13.23 15.85
C GLY A 226 5.50 14.07 15.69
N ARG A 227 5.58 15.23 16.37
CA ARG A 227 6.79 16.05 16.39
C ARG A 227 7.94 15.37 17.13
N ALA A 228 7.65 14.67 18.22
CA ALA A 228 8.64 13.87 18.94
C ALA A 228 9.18 12.73 18.05
N MET A 229 8.32 12.05 17.30
CA MET A 229 8.73 11.04 16.32
C MET A 229 9.66 11.61 15.24
N GLN A 230 9.35 12.79 14.71
CA GLN A 230 10.21 13.47 13.73
C GLN A 230 11.58 13.85 14.32
N ALA A 231 11.62 14.35 15.57
CA ALA A 231 12.89 14.62 16.25
C ALA A 231 13.73 13.33 16.41
N VAL A 232 13.09 12.22 16.78
CA VAL A 232 13.74 10.90 16.88
C VAL A 232 14.26 10.42 15.52
N ARG A 233 13.52 10.66 14.43
CA ARG A 233 13.93 10.33 13.06
C ARG A 233 15.18 11.08 12.64
N ASP A 234 15.22 12.38 12.92
CA ASP A 234 16.31 13.24 12.46
C ASP A 234 17.60 12.91 13.21
N ARG A 235 17.56 12.90 14.55
CA ARG A 235 18.68 12.54 15.44
C ARG A 235 18.16 12.06 16.80
N ASP A 236 18.23 10.75 17.05
CA ASP A 236 17.76 10.18 18.31
C ASP A 236 18.57 10.65 19.53
N ILE A 237 19.90 10.72 19.45
CA ILE A 237 20.76 11.25 20.53
C ILE A 237 20.41 12.71 20.86
N ALA A 238 20.17 13.54 19.84
CA ALA A 238 19.84 14.95 20.05
C ALA A 238 18.44 15.13 20.65
N ALA A 239 17.48 14.29 20.23
CA ALA A 239 16.12 14.28 20.79
C ALA A 239 16.13 13.92 22.29
N GLU A 240 17.01 13.00 22.70
CA GLU A 240 17.15 12.61 24.11
C GLU A 240 17.67 13.76 24.99
N ILE A 241 18.64 14.54 24.48
CA ILE A 241 19.21 15.70 25.21
C ILE A 241 18.15 16.78 25.49
N ILE A 242 17.19 16.99 24.58
CA ILE A 242 16.09 17.94 24.76
C ILE A 242 14.89 17.36 25.54
N GLY A 243 15.05 16.17 26.14
CA GLY A 243 14.07 15.55 27.04
C GLY A 243 13.00 14.70 26.36
N VAL A 244 13.19 14.28 25.10
CA VAL A 244 12.27 13.37 24.41
C VAL A 244 12.63 11.91 24.73
N ASP A 245 11.69 11.16 25.32
CA ASP A 245 11.84 9.71 25.54
C ASP A 245 11.78 8.96 24.21
N THR A 246 12.96 8.73 23.61
CA THR A 246 13.08 8.09 22.29
C THR A 246 12.55 6.66 22.29
N ALA A 247 12.72 5.92 23.39
CA ALA A 247 12.28 4.53 23.52
C ALA A 247 10.76 4.42 23.46
N ARG A 248 10.07 5.25 24.24
CA ARG A 248 8.60 5.28 24.27
C ARG A 248 8.01 5.61 22.90
N TYR A 249 8.51 6.63 22.22
CA TYR A 249 7.97 7.04 20.92
C TYR A 249 8.24 6.02 19.81
N LYS A 250 9.39 5.33 19.85
CA LYS A 250 9.71 4.21 18.96
C LYS A 250 8.75 3.04 19.17
N ILE A 251 8.50 2.62 20.42
CA ILE A 251 7.54 1.52 20.71
C ILE A 251 6.11 1.92 20.32
N GLN A 252 5.67 3.13 20.68
CA GLN A 252 4.33 3.61 20.35
C GLN A 252 4.11 3.69 18.83
N ALA A 253 5.10 4.19 18.08
CA ALA A 253 5.01 4.24 16.63
C ALA A 253 4.95 2.85 16.00
N PHE A 254 5.73 1.90 16.52
CA PHE A 254 5.68 0.51 16.09
C PHE A 254 4.31 -0.11 16.36
N ALA A 255 3.76 0.08 17.56
CA ALA A 255 2.42 -0.41 17.92
C ALA A 255 1.32 0.19 17.02
N VAL A 256 1.31 1.51 16.79
CA VAL A 256 0.32 2.15 15.91
C VAL A 256 0.47 1.71 14.46
N SER A 257 1.70 1.57 13.97
CA SER A 257 1.97 1.05 12.62
C SER A 257 1.46 -0.38 12.45
N SER A 258 1.76 -1.27 13.42
CA SER A 258 1.29 -2.65 13.42
C SER A 258 -0.24 -2.74 13.52
N ALA A 259 -0.89 -1.84 14.27
CA ALA A 259 -2.34 -1.73 14.32
C ALA A 259 -2.94 -1.41 12.94
N ILE A 260 -2.40 -0.39 12.26
CA ILE A 260 -2.85 0.02 10.92
C ILE A 260 -2.59 -1.09 9.89
N ALA A 261 -1.44 -1.76 9.97
CA ALA A 261 -1.13 -2.92 9.12
C ALA A 261 -2.12 -4.08 9.36
N ALA A 262 -2.48 -4.35 10.62
CA ALA A 262 -3.49 -5.37 10.93
C ALA A 262 -4.89 -4.99 10.40
N VAL A 263 -5.27 -3.71 10.44
CA VAL A 263 -6.53 -3.26 9.80
C VAL A 263 -6.51 -3.49 8.30
N ALA A 264 -5.40 -3.19 7.62
CA ALA A 264 -5.26 -3.48 6.19
C ALA A 264 -5.40 -4.98 5.90
N GLY A 265 -4.77 -5.84 6.71
CA GLY A 265 -4.85 -7.29 6.55
C GLY A 265 -6.25 -7.83 6.81
N ALA A 266 -6.94 -7.29 7.81
CA ALA A 266 -8.33 -7.61 8.11
C ALA A 266 -9.26 -7.30 6.91
N LEU A 267 -9.04 -6.15 6.26
CA LEU A 267 -9.75 -5.79 5.02
C LEU A 267 -9.35 -6.67 3.84
N MET A 268 -8.07 -7.09 3.72
CA MET A 268 -7.67 -8.07 2.69
C MET A 268 -8.45 -9.37 2.84
N MET A 269 -8.58 -9.91 4.05
CA MET A 269 -9.37 -11.13 4.30
C MET A 269 -10.85 -10.93 3.93
N ASN A 270 -11.44 -9.78 4.26
CA ASN A 270 -12.84 -9.50 3.92
C ASN A 270 -13.08 -9.38 2.41
N TYR A 271 -12.11 -8.85 1.67
CA TYR A 271 -12.16 -8.66 0.22
C TYR A 271 -11.88 -9.96 -0.55
N GLU A 272 -10.81 -10.68 -0.21
CA GLU A 272 -10.38 -11.90 -0.91
C GLU A 272 -11.10 -13.16 -0.45
N GLN A 273 -11.63 -13.18 0.78
CA GLN A 273 -12.30 -14.33 1.40
C GLN A 273 -11.39 -15.59 1.49
N PHE A 274 -10.08 -15.39 1.32
CA PHE A 274 -9.06 -16.42 1.31
C PHE A 274 -7.76 -15.88 1.88
N ALA A 275 -7.14 -16.60 2.82
CA ALA A 275 -5.84 -16.29 3.39
C ALA A 275 -4.96 -17.53 3.40
N SER A 276 -3.88 -17.49 2.61
CA SER A 276 -2.82 -18.50 2.64
C SER A 276 -1.64 -18.02 3.50
N PRO A 277 -1.04 -18.89 4.35
CA PRO A 277 0.17 -18.52 5.10
C PRO A 277 1.35 -18.08 4.23
N ASP A 278 1.42 -18.56 2.98
CA ASP A 278 2.49 -18.21 2.04
C ASP A 278 2.35 -16.80 1.45
N ARG A 279 1.18 -16.17 1.60
CA ARG A 279 0.92 -14.78 1.17
C ARG A 279 1.69 -13.75 2.01
N TRP A 280 1.98 -14.08 3.26
CA TRP A 280 2.56 -13.16 4.25
C TRP A 280 4.08 -13.25 4.25
N ASP A 281 4.69 -13.09 3.08
CA ASP A 281 6.12 -13.33 2.86
C ASP A 281 6.95 -12.04 2.89
N LEU A 282 8.26 -12.20 2.71
CA LEU A 282 9.18 -11.07 2.66
C LEU A 282 8.94 -10.20 1.41
N PHE A 283 8.54 -10.81 0.30
CA PHE A 283 8.29 -10.07 -0.94
C PHE A 283 7.17 -9.05 -0.76
N LEU A 284 6.07 -9.43 -0.10
CA LEU A 284 5.00 -8.50 0.27
C LEU A 284 5.53 -7.34 1.12
N SER A 285 6.41 -7.60 2.09
CA SER A 285 7.00 -6.54 2.91
C SER A 285 7.89 -5.59 2.09
N ILE A 286 8.67 -6.12 1.15
CA ILE A 286 9.46 -5.32 0.20
C ILE A 286 8.54 -4.50 -0.70
N GLN A 287 7.39 -5.05 -1.11
CA GLN A 287 6.37 -4.33 -1.87
C GLN A 287 5.82 -3.12 -1.12
N PHE A 288 5.55 -3.23 0.19
CA PHE A 288 5.16 -2.07 1.00
C PHE A 288 6.26 -1.02 1.10
N VAL A 289 7.53 -1.44 1.24
CA VAL A 289 8.67 -0.51 1.22
C VAL A 289 8.76 0.20 -0.13
N ALA A 290 8.60 -0.52 -1.25
CA ALA A 290 8.54 0.06 -2.58
C ALA A 290 7.41 1.08 -2.72
N ILE A 291 6.21 0.76 -2.23
CA ILE A 291 5.05 1.66 -2.22
C ILE A 291 5.37 2.98 -1.52
N ILE A 292 5.95 2.95 -0.31
CA ILE A 292 6.24 4.19 0.43
C ILE A 292 7.41 4.97 -0.16
N ILE A 293 8.38 4.29 -0.79
CA ILE A 293 9.52 4.93 -1.45
C ILE A 293 9.05 5.64 -2.72
N VAL A 294 8.35 4.92 -3.62
CA VAL A 294 7.81 5.47 -4.87
C VAL A 294 6.79 6.56 -4.59
N GLY A 295 5.94 6.35 -3.58
CA GLY A 295 4.96 7.34 -3.14
C GLY A 295 5.59 8.60 -2.53
N GLY A 296 6.68 8.46 -1.79
CA GLY A 296 7.39 9.54 -1.09
C GLY A 296 7.39 9.33 0.43
N VAL A 297 8.55 8.94 0.95
CA VAL A 297 8.77 8.64 2.38
C VAL A 297 8.49 9.87 3.24
N GLY A 298 7.67 9.72 4.27
CA GLY A 298 7.26 10.80 5.17
C GLY A 298 6.07 11.62 4.67
N THR A 299 5.32 11.13 3.67
CA THR A 299 4.07 11.77 3.21
C THR A 299 2.89 10.80 3.14
N ILE A 300 1.78 11.12 3.83
CA ILE A 300 0.59 10.22 3.88
C ILE A 300 -0.05 10.09 2.49
N PHE A 301 -0.16 11.20 1.76
CA PHE A 301 -0.70 11.20 0.40
C PHE A 301 0.18 10.40 -0.57
N GLY A 302 1.51 10.46 -0.39
CA GLY A 302 2.44 9.65 -1.14
C GLY A 302 2.17 8.16 -0.99
N SER A 303 1.87 7.67 0.22
CA SER A 303 1.50 6.26 0.44
C SER A 303 0.29 5.81 -0.38
N ILE A 304 -0.72 6.68 -0.55
CA ILE A 304 -1.93 6.35 -1.33
C ILE A 304 -1.60 6.29 -2.82
N ILE A 305 -0.93 7.30 -3.36
CA ILE A 305 -0.53 7.30 -4.78
C ILE A 305 0.42 6.13 -5.06
N GLY A 306 1.42 5.92 -4.20
CA GLY A 306 2.37 4.82 -4.35
C GLY A 306 1.68 3.47 -4.40
N ALA A 307 0.67 3.23 -3.56
CA ALA A 307 -0.07 1.97 -3.56
C ALA A 307 -0.81 1.76 -4.88
N VAL A 308 -1.50 2.80 -5.36
CA VAL A 308 -2.19 2.76 -6.67
C VAL A 308 -1.18 2.53 -7.80
N THR A 309 -0.07 3.26 -7.84
CA THR A 309 0.93 3.13 -8.91
C THR A 309 1.59 1.74 -8.92
N ILE A 310 2.10 1.29 -7.77
CA ILE A 310 2.79 0.00 -7.69
C ILE A 310 1.85 -1.17 -8.02
N TRP A 311 0.62 -1.13 -7.50
CA TRP A 311 -0.34 -2.21 -7.71
C TRP A 311 -0.99 -2.18 -9.09
N ALA A 312 -1.44 -1.01 -9.55
CA ALA A 312 -2.15 -0.91 -10.82
C ALA A 312 -1.24 -1.13 -12.02
N THR A 313 0.06 -0.79 -11.95
CA THR A 313 0.95 -0.88 -13.12
C THR A 313 1.00 -2.28 -13.74
N PRO A 314 1.35 -3.36 -13.01
CA PRO A 314 1.39 -4.70 -13.61
C PRO A 314 0.02 -5.11 -14.15
N GLU A 315 -1.07 -4.73 -13.48
CA GLU A 315 -2.43 -5.11 -13.88
C GLU A 315 -2.90 -4.37 -15.15
N VAL A 316 -2.56 -3.09 -15.28
CA VAL A 316 -2.77 -2.30 -16.50
C VAL A 316 -1.97 -2.88 -17.65
N VAL A 317 -0.72 -3.30 -17.42
CA VAL A 317 0.10 -3.91 -18.47
C VAL A 317 -0.51 -5.24 -18.92
N LYS A 318 -1.00 -6.08 -18.00
CA LYS A 318 -1.74 -7.31 -18.37
C LYS A 318 -2.97 -6.99 -19.20
N TRP A 319 -3.75 -5.99 -18.80
CA TRP A 319 -4.93 -5.56 -19.53
C TRP A 319 -4.60 -5.06 -20.95
N LEU A 320 -3.57 -4.23 -21.08
CA LEU A 320 -3.08 -3.72 -22.37
C LEU A 320 -2.53 -4.81 -23.29
N THR A 321 -1.96 -5.87 -22.70
CA THR A 321 -1.39 -7.02 -23.45
C THR A 321 -2.47 -7.99 -23.95
N GLY A 322 -3.74 -7.79 -23.54
CA GLY A 322 -4.84 -8.69 -23.83
C GLY A 322 -4.85 -9.89 -22.87
N SER A 323 -6.04 -10.25 -22.36
CA SER A 323 -6.28 -11.20 -21.26
C SER A 323 -5.98 -12.68 -21.56
N GLY A 324 -4.92 -12.97 -22.31
CA GLY A 324 -4.49 -14.33 -22.59
C GLY A 324 -3.25 -14.29 -23.49
N TYR A 325 -2.14 -14.78 -22.93
CA TYR A 325 -0.88 -15.04 -23.63
C TYR A 325 -0.15 -13.75 -24.04
N MET A 326 0.99 -13.49 -23.39
CA MET A 326 2.10 -12.96 -24.18
C MET A 326 2.24 -13.92 -25.37
N PRO A 327 2.17 -13.45 -26.61
CA PRO A 327 2.31 -14.31 -27.77
C PRO A 327 3.79 -14.68 -27.91
N TYR A 328 4.24 -15.54 -27.02
CA TYR A 328 5.42 -16.37 -27.19
C TYR A 328 4.90 -17.78 -27.46
N ILE A 329 4.98 -18.14 -28.74
CA ILE A 329 5.06 -19.49 -29.33
C ILE A 329 4.76 -20.60 -28.33
N TYR A 330 3.50 -21.04 -28.27
CA TYR A 330 3.20 -22.36 -27.75
C TYR A 330 3.30 -23.35 -28.91
N GLU A 331 4.23 -24.30 -28.78
CA GLU A 331 4.36 -25.40 -29.72
C GLU A 331 3.15 -26.35 -29.51
N THR A 332 2.14 -26.24 -30.36
CA THR A 332 1.14 -27.30 -30.51
C THR A 332 1.53 -28.11 -31.74
N GLY A 333 2.19 -29.24 -31.53
CA GLY A 333 2.42 -30.24 -32.58
C GLY A 333 3.38 -29.81 -33.70
N GLY A 334 4.56 -29.28 -33.36
CA GLY A 334 5.69 -29.18 -34.30
C GLY A 334 5.52 -28.22 -35.48
N SER A 335 4.59 -27.26 -35.40
CA SER A 335 4.45 -26.18 -36.39
C SER A 335 4.50 -24.81 -35.72
N ILE A 336 5.51 -24.01 -36.06
CA ILE A 336 5.67 -22.63 -35.61
C ILE A 336 4.69 -21.76 -36.40
N ASN A 337 3.47 -21.59 -35.89
CA ASN A 337 2.53 -20.60 -36.42
C ASN A 337 2.91 -19.20 -35.91
N ARG A 338 3.63 -18.46 -36.74
CA ARG A 338 3.97 -17.04 -36.53
C ARG A 338 2.71 -16.21 -36.81
N SER A 339 2.00 -15.76 -35.77
CA SER A 339 0.93 -14.76 -35.95
C SER A 339 1.54 -13.36 -35.92
N ASP A 340 1.32 -12.58 -36.98
CA ASP A 340 1.83 -11.20 -37.10
C ASP A 340 1.30 -10.26 -35.99
N SER A 341 0.27 -10.67 -35.25
CA SER A 341 -0.23 -9.99 -34.05
C SER A 341 0.68 -10.10 -32.82
N ALA A 342 1.65 -11.02 -32.83
CA ALA A 342 2.58 -11.22 -31.71
C ALA A 342 3.63 -10.12 -31.55
N MET A 343 3.91 -9.40 -32.64
CA MET A 343 4.91 -8.33 -32.64
C MET A 343 4.41 -7.08 -31.93
N VAL A 344 3.11 -6.80 -31.90
CA VAL A 344 2.57 -5.53 -31.38
C VAL A 344 2.77 -5.38 -29.86
N PRO A 345 2.53 -6.38 -29.00
CA PRO A 345 2.81 -6.27 -27.57
C PRO A 345 4.30 -6.25 -27.22
N VAL A 346 5.14 -6.98 -27.98
CA VAL A 346 6.60 -6.94 -27.84
C VAL A 346 7.13 -5.57 -28.26
N LEU A 347 6.60 -5.01 -29.36
CA LEU A 347 6.89 -3.64 -29.80
C LEU A 347 6.39 -2.62 -28.77
N LEU A 348 5.22 -2.79 -28.16
CA LEU A 348 4.73 -1.87 -27.13
C LEU A 348 5.53 -1.97 -25.82
N GLY A 349 5.95 -3.16 -25.41
CA GLY A 349 6.82 -3.38 -24.25
C GLY A 349 8.23 -2.82 -24.47
N THR A 350 8.78 -3.00 -25.67
CA THR A 350 10.07 -2.44 -26.09
C THR A 350 10.00 -0.94 -26.35
N ILE A 351 8.86 -0.41 -26.83
CA ILE A 351 8.57 1.03 -26.90
C ILE A 351 8.41 1.60 -25.49
N GLY A 352 7.79 0.87 -24.55
CA GLY A 352 7.72 1.27 -23.14
C GLY A 352 9.11 1.37 -22.51
N LEU A 353 9.94 0.34 -22.69
CA LEU A 353 11.35 0.35 -22.27
C LEU A 353 12.17 1.41 -23.04
N GLY A 354 11.86 1.64 -24.31
CA GLY A 354 12.48 2.65 -25.17
C GLY A 354 12.12 4.08 -24.77
N LEU A 355 10.88 4.36 -24.39
CA LEU A 355 10.43 5.65 -23.87
C LEU A 355 11.00 5.92 -22.49
N VAL A 356 11.13 4.89 -21.66
CA VAL A 356 11.87 4.95 -20.39
C VAL A 356 13.36 5.25 -20.65
N ALA A 357 13.98 4.58 -21.62
CA ALA A 357 15.36 4.83 -22.03
C ALA A 357 15.56 6.23 -22.65
N VAL A 358 14.60 6.74 -23.41
CA VAL A 358 14.61 8.09 -24.02
C VAL A 358 14.38 9.17 -22.97
N ALA A 359 13.52 8.92 -21.97
CA ALA A 359 13.32 9.82 -20.83
C ALA A 359 14.59 9.90 -19.97
N VAL A 360 15.28 8.76 -19.77
CA VAL A 360 16.60 8.70 -19.15
C VAL A 360 17.63 9.46 -20.00
N TRP A 361 17.70 9.20 -21.32
CA TRP A 361 18.64 9.83 -22.25
C TRP A 361 18.47 11.35 -22.36
N ARG A 362 17.23 11.87 -22.42
CA ARG A 362 16.95 13.32 -22.47
C ARG A 362 17.36 14.05 -21.18
N TRP A 363 17.49 13.34 -20.06
CA TRP A 363 17.76 13.96 -18.76
C TRP A 363 19.19 13.71 -18.26
N THR A 364 19.85 12.62 -18.67
CA THR A 364 21.26 12.31 -18.33
C THR A 364 22.28 12.95 -19.28
N ALA A 365 22.00 14.14 -19.82
CA ALA A 365 22.93 14.91 -20.66
C ALA A 365 24.16 15.44 -19.87
N GLY A 366 24.91 14.54 -19.23
CA GLY A 366 26.07 14.86 -18.41
C GLY A 366 27.01 13.70 -18.02
N SER A 367 26.67 12.41 -18.23
CA SER A 367 27.62 11.32 -17.94
C SER A 367 27.72 10.25 -19.05
N ARG A 368 28.92 10.09 -19.60
CA ARG A 368 29.23 9.21 -20.75
C ARG A 368 28.99 7.71 -20.47
N SER A 369 28.93 7.31 -19.21
CA SER A 369 28.81 5.91 -18.79
C SER A 369 27.40 5.33 -18.99
N VAL A 370 26.35 6.17 -18.95
CA VAL A 370 24.95 5.73 -19.10
C VAL A 370 24.61 5.47 -20.57
N ALA A 371 25.18 6.25 -21.50
CA ALA A 371 24.99 6.06 -22.94
C ALA A 371 25.48 4.69 -23.44
N ILE A 372 26.50 4.11 -22.80
CA ILE A 372 27.02 2.78 -23.15
C ILE A 372 26.07 1.69 -22.65
N ALA A 373 25.53 1.80 -21.43
CA ALA A 373 24.59 0.81 -20.89
C ALA A 373 23.23 0.82 -21.63
N THR A 374 22.69 2.00 -21.95
CA THR A 374 21.47 2.14 -22.74
C THR A 374 21.70 1.75 -24.21
N GLY A 375 22.88 2.03 -24.74
CA GLY A 375 23.30 1.60 -26.08
C GLY A 375 23.45 0.09 -26.20
N VAL A 376 24.01 -0.60 -25.18
CA VAL A 376 24.13 -2.07 -25.16
C VAL A 376 22.76 -2.74 -25.05
N LEU A 377 21.86 -2.24 -24.19
CA LEU A 377 20.49 -2.77 -24.09
C LEU A 377 19.67 -2.52 -25.36
N GLY A 378 19.83 -1.35 -25.99
CA GLY A 378 19.23 -1.03 -27.29
C GLY A 378 19.81 -1.87 -28.43
N LEU A 379 21.12 -2.14 -28.43
CA LEU A 379 21.79 -2.98 -29.43
C LEU A 379 21.39 -4.45 -29.30
N VAL A 380 21.23 -4.97 -28.07
CA VAL A 380 20.73 -6.33 -27.81
C VAL A 380 19.27 -6.48 -28.27
N ALA A 381 18.44 -5.45 -28.12
CA ALA A 381 17.08 -5.43 -28.65
C ALA A 381 17.04 -5.29 -30.19
N LEU A 382 17.96 -4.52 -30.79
CA LEU A 382 18.01 -4.26 -32.23
C LEU A 382 18.66 -5.42 -33.02
N LEU A 383 19.59 -6.16 -32.41
CA LEU A 383 20.27 -7.31 -33.02
C LEU A 383 19.38 -8.56 -33.11
N GLY A 384 18.16 -8.51 -32.57
CA GLY A 384 17.20 -9.60 -32.69
C GLY A 384 17.80 -10.95 -32.28
N ILE A 385 18.71 -10.97 -31.30
CA ILE A 385 19.31 -12.22 -30.82
C ILE A 385 18.15 -13.04 -30.27
N PRO A 386 17.79 -14.16 -30.92
CA PRO A 386 16.70 -14.97 -30.43
C PRO A 386 17.17 -15.53 -29.10
N PHE A 387 16.55 -15.07 -28.01
CA PHE A 387 16.53 -15.87 -26.79
C PHE A 387 15.99 -17.23 -27.23
N GLY A 388 16.83 -18.27 -27.17
CA GLY A 388 16.50 -19.58 -27.69
C GLY A 388 15.11 -20.03 -27.23
N ASP A 389 14.46 -20.87 -28.04
CA ASP A 389 13.06 -21.31 -28.01
C ASP A 389 12.54 -21.92 -26.69
N THR A 390 13.20 -21.69 -25.55
CA THR A 390 12.89 -22.23 -24.22
C THR A 390 12.58 -21.16 -23.16
N ALA A 391 12.72 -19.86 -23.46
CA ALA A 391 12.41 -18.80 -22.49
C ALA A 391 10.94 -18.33 -22.56
N ILE A 392 10.01 -19.22 -22.22
CA ILE A 392 8.62 -18.83 -21.95
C ILE A 392 8.62 -18.10 -20.61
N ILE A 393 8.75 -16.77 -20.63
CA ILE A 393 8.59 -15.96 -19.41
C ILE A 393 7.10 -15.97 -19.06
N GLY A 394 6.74 -16.65 -17.97
CA GLY A 394 5.37 -16.64 -17.46
C GLY A 394 4.94 -15.23 -17.09
N VAL A 395 3.64 -14.93 -17.18
CA VAL A 395 3.07 -13.61 -16.85
C VAL A 395 3.51 -13.13 -15.45
N ASP A 396 3.63 -14.05 -14.49
CA ASP A 396 4.08 -13.75 -13.13
C ASP A 396 5.55 -13.32 -13.06
N GLN A 397 6.42 -13.97 -13.85
CA GLN A 397 7.84 -13.62 -13.92
C GLN A 397 8.01 -12.24 -14.56
N PHE A 398 7.24 -11.95 -15.61
CA PHE A 398 7.24 -10.63 -16.24
C PHE A 398 6.74 -9.53 -15.29
N ASN A 399 5.69 -9.81 -14.49
CA ASN A 399 5.23 -8.88 -13.46
C ASN A 399 6.34 -8.58 -12.44
N GLY A 400 7.11 -9.60 -12.03
CA GLY A 400 8.27 -9.43 -11.15
C GLY A 400 9.36 -8.54 -11.75
N ILE A 401 9.66 -8.71 -13.05
CA ILE A 401 10.63 -7.88 -13.78
C ILE A 401 10.14 -6.43 -13.86
N LEU A 402 8.88 -6.21 -14.26
CA LEU A 402 8.28 -4.87 -14.35
C LEU A 402 8.27 -4.17 -12.99
N PHE A 403 7.90 -4.90 -11.94
CA PHE A 403 7.89 -4.38 -10.58
C PHE A 403 9.30 -3.94 -10.15
N GLY A 404 10.31 -4.78 -10.36
CA GLY A 404 11.71 -4.44 -10.06
C GLY A 404 12.22 -3.25 -10.88
N ALA A 405 11.95 -3.23 -12.19
CA ALA A 405 12.33 -2.14 -13.07
C ALA A 405 11.67 -0.81 -12.68
N LEU A 406 10.41 -0.83 -12.27
CA LEU A 406 9.67 0.35 -11.83
C LEU A 406 10.29 0.94 -10.56
N ILE A 407 10.66 0.10 -9.58
CA ILE A 407 11.34 0.55 -8.37
C ILE A 407 12.66 1.24 -8.71
N VAL A 408 13.48 0.60 -9.53
CA VAL A 408 14.79 1.14 -9.94
C VAL A 408 14.61 2.46 -10.68
N LEU A 409 13.66 2.53 -11.61
CA LEU A 409 13.34 3.74 -12.34
C LEU A 409 12.96 4.88 -11.39
N PHE A 410 12.04 4.65 -10.46
CA PHE A 410 11.60 5.69 -9.53
C PHE A 410 12.71 6.13 -8.57
N LEU A 411 13.54 5.20 -8.09
CA LEU A 411 14.68 5.52 -7.24
C LEU A 411 15.72 6.38 -7.96
N LEU A 412 15.92 6.16 -9.26
CA LEU A 412 16.87 6.93 -10.08
C LEU A 412 16.31 8.28 -10.51
N VAL A 413 15.03 8.33 -10.89
CA VAL A 413 14.40 9.55 -11.41
C VAL A 413 14.02 10.50 -10.27
N GLU A 414 13.38 9.99 -9.22
CA GLU A 414 12.81 10.80 -8.15
C GLU A 414 12.98 10.16 -6.76
N PRO A 415 14.15 10.36 -6.12
CA PRO A 415 14.43 9.77 -4.81
C PRO A 415 13.53 10.33 -3.70
N ARG A 416 12.81 11.43 -3.95
CA ARG A 416 11.82 12.00 -3.03
C ARG A 416 10.40 11.45 -3.24
N GLY A 417 10.19 10.63 -4.28
CA GLY A 417 8.91 10.03 -4.64
C GLY A 417 7.90 10.99 -5.29
N LEU A 418 6.77 10.43 -5.72
CA LEU A 418 5.69 11.10 -6.45
C LEU A 418 5.08 12.28 -5.68
N ALA A 419 5.04 12.22 -4.34
CA ALA A 419 4.57 13.33 -3.53
C ALA A 419 5.39 14.62 -3.75
N ALA A 420 6.69 14.51 -4.02
CA ALA A 420 7.54 15.67 -4.27
C ALA A 420 7.21 16.34 -5.62
N VAL A 421 6.82 15.58 -6.64
CA VAL A 421 6.33 16.12 -7.92
C VAL A 421 5.10 16.96 -7.69
N TRP A 422 4.12 16.39 -6.99
CA TRP A 422 2.87 17.08 -6.72
C TRP A 422 3.10 18.39 -5.94
N ILE A 423 3.98 18.36 -4.95
CA ILE A 423 4.35 19.57 -4.19
C ILE A 423 5.02 20.60 -5.09
N ARG A 424 5.95 20.20 -5.98
CA ARG A 424 6.59 21.11 -6.94
C ARG A 424 5.56 21.75 -7.87
N ILE A 425 4.67 20.94 -8.46
CA ILE A 425 3.59 21.42 -9.34
C ILE A 425 2.70 22.43 -8.60
N LYS A 426 2.20 22.06 -7.42
CA LYS A 426 1.35 22.92 -6.60
C LYS A 426 2.04 24.23 -6.22
N ASN A 427 3.32 24.16 -5.88
CA ASN A 427 4.13 25.32 -5.53
C ASN A 427 4.36 26.23 -6.74
N SER A 428 4.64 25.67 -7.92
CA SER A 428 4.73 26.43 -9.17
C SER A 428 3.43 27.17 -9.48
N PHE A 429 2.26 26.53 -9.34
CA PHE A 429 0.96 27.18 -9.53
C PHE A 429 0.66 28.26 -8.48
N ARG A 430 1.10 28.08 -7.23
CA ARG A 430 0.91 29.07 -6.16
C ARG A 430 1.82 30.29 -6.30
N MET A 431 3.03 30.08 -6.82
CA MET A 431 4.00 31.15 -7.02
C MET A 431 3.79 31.87 -8.35
N TRP A 432 3.08 31.30 -9.32
CA TRP A 432 2.79 31.99 -10.58
C TRP A 432 1.90 33.23 -10.34
N PRO A 433 2.28 34.45 -10.81
CA PRO A 433 3.39 34.79 -11.72
C PRO A 433 4.71 35.25 -11.07
N PHE A 434 4.81 35.30 -9.74
CA PHE A 434 6.03 35.70 -9.03
C PHE A 434 6.88 34.48 -8.64
N SER A 435 7.73 34.03 -9.56
CA SER A 435 8.77 33.04 -9.25
C SER A 435 9.89 33.71 -8.44
N TYR A 436 9.94 33.49 -7.13
CA TYR A 436 11.11 33.76 -6.29
C TYR A 436 11.43 32.53 -5.44
#